data_AF-A0A3B0SGI4-F1
#
_entry.id   AF-A0A3B0SGI4-F1
#
_cell.length_a   1.000
_cell.length_b   1.000
_cell.length_c   1.000
_cell.angle_alpha   90.00
_cell.angle_beta   90.00
_cell.angle_gamma   90.00
#
_symmetry.space_group_name_H-M   'P 1'
#
loop_
_entity.id
_entity.type
_entity.pdbx_description
1 polymer ?
#
loop_
_entity_poly.entity_id
_entity_poly.type
_entity_poly.pdbx_seq_one_letter_code
_entity_poly.pdbx_strand_id
1 'polypeptide(L)'
;MSADSDLIKLYSARILALAADIPHHGRLDAPDASIKRRAPLCGSTVTVDITCADGRITDYAQEVKACALGQAAASVVGANIIGCTLEQVKSARDSLKDMLKNAG
;
A
#
# COMPACT_ATOMS: atom_id res chain seq x y z
N MET A 1 3.65 22.53 -23.77
CA MET A 1 2.38 22.22 -23.07
C MET A 1 1.82 20.82 -23.36
N SER A 2 2.33 20.06 -24.36
CA SER A 2 1.93 18.67 -24.61
C SER A 2 2.57 17.66 -23.64
N ALA A 3 3.87 17.80 -23.36
CA ALA A 3 4.61 16.86 -22.53
C ALA A 3 4.04 16.70 -21.10
N ASP A 4 3.64 17.80 -20.44
CA ASP A 4 3.05 17.73 -19.09
C ASP A 4 1.67 17.04 -19.10
N SER A 5 0.87 17.25 -20.14
CA SER A 5 -0.45 16.60 -20.27
C SER A 5 -0.32 15.10 -20.50
N ASP A 6 0.64 14.68 -21.32
CA ASP A 6 0.89 13.27 -21.58
C ASP A 6 1.48 12.56 -20.36
N LEU A 7 2.32 13.26 -19.58
CA LEU A 7 2.82 12.77 -18.30
C LEU A 7 1.69 12.61 -17.26
N ILE A 8 0.79 13.59 -17.15
CA ILE A 8 -0.39 13.53 -16.26
C ILE A 8 -1.28 12.34 -16.64
N LYS A 9 -1.53 12.12 -17.93
CA LYS A 9 -2.32 10.98 -18.42
C LYS A 9 -1.67 9.65 -18.07
N LEU A 10 -0.35 9.52 -18.26
CA LEU A 10 0.39 8.29 -17.95
C LEU A 10 0.32 7.96 -16.46
N TYR A 11 0.59 8.93 -15.58
CA TYR A 11 0.51 8.73 -14.14
C TYR A 11 -0.92 8.40 -13.69
N SER A 12 -1.91 9.10 -14.25
CA SER A 12 -3.32 8.85 -13.94
C SER A 12 -3.75 7.44 -14.36
N ALA A 13 -3.37 6.99 -15.55
CA ALA A 13 -3.66 5.64 -16.02
C ALA A 13 -2.99 4.57 -15.15
N ARG A 14 -1.72 4.78 -14.76
CA ARG A 14 -1.01 3.84 -13.89
C ARG A 14 -1.59 3.76 -12.48
N ILE A 15 -1.97 4.89 -11.89
CA ILE A 15 -2.64 4.92 -10.58
C ILE A 15 -3.98 4.19 -10.65
N LEU A 16 -4.77 4.43 -11.69
CA LEU A 16 -6.07 3.76 -11.87
C LEU A 16 -5.90 2.26 -12.10
N ALA A 17 -4.91 1.84 -12.88
CA ALA A 17 -4.61 0.42 -13.09
C ALA A 17 -4.24 -0.29 -11.78
N LEU A 18 -3.39 0.34 -10.96
CA LEU A 18 -3.05 -0.20 -9.64
C LEU A 18 -4.27 -0.25 -8.72
N ALA A 19 -5.12 0.79 -8.73
CA ALA A 19 -6.30 0.84 -7.88
C ALA A 19 -7.37 -0.20 -8.24
N ALA A 20 -7.42 -0.62 -9.51
CA ALA A 20 -8.40 -1.57 -10.01
C ALA A 20 -8.10 -3.03 -9.64
N ASP A 21 -6.83 -3.38 -9.45
CA ASP A 21 -6.40 -4.76 -9.16
C ASP A 21 -5.50 -4.78 -7.91
N ILE A 22 -6.15 -4.82 -6.74
CA ILE A 22 -5.46 -4.85 -5.45
C ILE A 22 -5.16 -6.30 -5.07
N PRO A 23 -3.90 -6.75 -5.08
CA PRO A 23 -3.52 -8.09 -4.68
C PRO A 23 -3.78 -8.32 -3.19
N HIS A 24 -4.02 -9.59 -2.84
CA HIS A 24 -4.26 -10.05 -1.47
C HIS A 24 -5.44 -9.35 -0.79
N HIS A 25 -6.48 -9.00 -1.54
CA HIS A 25 -7.68 -8.39 -0.98
C HIS A 25 -8.48 -9.42 -0.16
N GLY A 26 -8.67 -9.14 1.13
CA GLY A 26 -9.39 -10.03 2.05
C GLY A 26 -8.79 -10.02 3.45
N ARG A 27 -9.02 -11.11 4.19
CA ARG A 27 -8.52 -11.36 5.54
C ARG A 27 -7.81 -12.71 5.56
N LEU A 28 -6.81 -12.85 6.43
CA LEU A 28 -6.21 -14.16 6.71
C LEU A 28 -7.07 -14.91 7.74
N ASP A 29 -7.09 -16.24 7.66
CA ASP A 29 -7.83 -17.07 8.61
C ASP A 29 -7.19 -17.08 10.02
N ALA A 30 -5.85 -17.07 10.07
CA ALA A 30 -5.08 -17.12 11.31
C ALA A 30 -3.87 -16.16 11.25
N PRO A 31 -4.08 -14.83 11.27
CA PRO A 31 -2.99 -13.87 11.25
C PRO A 31 -2.28 -13.81 12.61
N ASP A 32 -0.96 -13.61 12.56
CA ASP A 32 -0.17 -13.28 13.76
C ASP A 32 -0.50 -11.86 14.26
N ALA A 33 -0.83 -10.95 13.33
CA ALA A 33 -1.28 -9.61 13.66
C ALA A 33 -2.31 -9.09 12.65
N SER A 34 -3.35 -8.43 13.18
CA SER A 34 -4.40 -7.74 12.41
C SER A 34 -4.49 -6.30 12.89
N ILE A 35 -4.33 -5.32 11.99
CA ILE A 35 -4.35 -3.90 12.31
C ILE A 35 -5.27 -3.13 11.38
N LYS A 36 -6.18 -2.35 11.96
CA LYS A 36 -7.04 -1.40 11.24
C LYS A 36 -6.60 0.05 11.49
N ARG A 37 -6.57 0.85 10.43
CA ARG A 37 -6.30 2.30 10.48
C ARG A 37 -7.32 3.07 9.67
N ARG A 38 -7.68 4.26 10.16
CA ARG A 38 -8.59 5.20 9.51
C ARG A 38 -7.93 6.56 9.36
N ALA A 39 -8.00 7.13 8.17
CA ALA A 39 -7.60 8.50 7.91
C ALA A 39 -8.77 9.45 8.26
N PRO A 40 -8.60 10.38 9.22
CA PRO A 40 -9.70 11.22 9.69
C PRO A 40 -10.17 12.22 8.61
N LEU A 41 -9.27 12.70 7.75
CA LEU A 41 -9.57 13.75 6.78
C LEU A 41 -10.44 13.28 5.61
N CYS A 42 -10.23 12.06 5.11
CA CYS A 42 -10.93 11.53 3.93
C CYS A 42 -11.79 10.31 4.25
N GLY A 43 -11.85 9.87 5.51
CA GLY A 43 -12.60 8.69 5.93
C GLY A 43 -12.04 7.35 5.45
N SER A 44 -10.95 7.33 4.69
CA SER A 44 -10.35 6.11 4.16
C SER A 44 -9.95 5.17 5.30
N THR A 45 -10.17 3.87 5.11
CA THR A 45 -9.90 2.84 6.09
C THR A 45 -9.14 1.69 5.43
N VAL A 46 -8.09 1.22 6.08
CA VAL A 46 -7.30 0.06 5.65
C VAL A 46 -7.17 -0.89 6.83
N THR A 47 -7.44 -2.17 6.58
CA THR A 47 -7.13 -3.25 7.52
C THR A 47 -6.08 -4.15 6.90
N VAL A 48 -5.07 -4.54 7.67
CA VAL A 48 -3.97 -5.39 7.22
C VAL A 48 -3.80 -6.56 8.19
N ASP A 49 -3.65 -7.74 7.63
CA ASP A 49 -3.30 -8.98 8.31
C ASP A 49 -1.93 -9.45 7.84
N ILE A 50 -1.10 -9.94 8.76
CA ILE A 50 0.20 -10.56 8.43
C ILE A 50 0.43 -11.83 9.23
N THR A 51 1.21 -12.73 8.64
CA THR A 51 1.96 -13.76 9.38
C THR A 51 3.45 -13.56 9.17
N CYS A 52 4.25 -13.96 10.15
CA CYS A 52 5.70 -13.82 10.12
C CYS A 52 6.39 -15.13 10.53
N ALA A 53 7.45 -15.49 9.82
CA ALA A 53 8.39 -16.54 10.22
C ALA A 53 9.82 -16.07 9.96
N ASP A 54 10.75 -16.41 10.87
CA ASP A 54 12.18 -16.09 10.75
C ASP A 54 12.46 -14.61 10.43
N GLY A 55 11.68 -13.71 11.04
CA GLY A 55 11.81 -12.26 10.87
C GLY A 55 11.31 -11.71 9.53
N ARG A 56 10.63 -12.53 8.72
CA ARG A 56 10.05 -12.18 7.42
C ARG A 56 8.54 -12.35 7.42
N ILE A 57 7.85 -11.52 6.64
CA ILE A 57 6.42 -11.66 6.39
C ILE A 57 6.22 -12.87 5.46
N THR A 58 5.43 -13.84 5.87
CA THR A 58 5.15 -15.07 5.11
C THR A 58 3.80 -15.06 4.41
N ASP A 59 2.84 -14.34 4.95
CA ASP A 59 1.52 -14.14 4.35
C ASP A 59 1.01 -12.74 4.68
N TYR A 60 0.13 -12.23 3.82
CA TYR A 60 -0.39 -10.87 3.89
C TYR A 60 -1.80 -10.83 3.30
N ALA A 61 -2.71 -10.15 3.98
CA ALA A 61 -4.01 -9.77 3.41
C ALA A 61 -4.40 -8.34 3.78
N GLN A 62 -5.22 -7.72 2.94
CA GLN A 62 -5.68 -6.36 3.16
C GLN A 62 -7.13 -6.12 2.75
N GLU A 63 -7.85 -5.34 3.54
CA GLU A 63 -9.12 -4.74 3.16
C GLU A 63 -8.96 -3.24 2.99
N VAL A 64 -9.18 -2.74 1.78
CA VAL A 64 -8.87 -1.35 1.42
C VAL A 64 -10.15 -0.63 1.02
N LYS A 65 -10.55 0.35 1.84
CA LYS A 65 -11.64 1.29 1.55
C LYS A 65 -11.05 2.69 1.52
N ALA A 66 -10.43 3.05 0.39
CA ALA A 66 -9.72 4.31 0.22
C ALA A 66 -9.98 4.93 -1.16
N CYS A 67 -9.55 6.18 -1.36
CA CYS A 67 -9.53 6.78 -2.69
C CYS A 67 -8.54 6.06 -3.63
N ALA A 68 -8.58 6.39 -4.93
CA ALA A 68 -7.73 5.75 -5.94
C ALA A 68 -6.22 5.77 -5.60
N LEU A 69 -5.72 6.87 -5.01
CA LEU A 69 -4.32 6.92 -4.58
C LEU A 69 -4.02 5.96 -3.41
N GLY A 70 -4.94 5.86 -2.45
CA GLY A 70 -4.81 4.92 -1.34
C GLY A 70 -4.89 3.46 -1.79
N GLN A 71 -5.78 3.15 -2.75
CA GLN A 71 -5.89 1.85 -3.38
C GLN A 71 -4.63 1.51 -4.18
N ALA A 72 -4.12 2.44 -4.99
CA ALA A 72 -2.89 2.23 -5.75
C ALA A 72 -1.67 1.99 -4.84
N ALA A 73 -1.55 2.74 -3.75
CA ALA A 73 -0.49 2.54 -2.77
C ALA A 73 -0.58 1.16 -2.09
N ALA A 74 -1.80 0.74 -1.73
CA ALA A 74 -2.07 -0.59 -1.20
C ALA A 74 -1.68 -1.72 -2.17
N SER A 75 -1.91 -1.53 -3.47
CA SER A 75 -1.51 -2.51 -4.48
C SER A 75 0.00 -2.66 -4.60
N VAL A 76 0.73 -1.55 -4.54
CA VAL A 76 2.21 -1.59 -4.55
C VAL A 76 2.74 -2.33 -3.33
N VAL A 77 2.17 -2.10 -2.14
CA VAL A 77 2.56 -2.83 -0.92
C VAL A 77 2.23 -4.31 -1.06
N GLY A 78 0.98 -4.65 -1.39
CA GLY A 78 0.53 -6.04 -1.49
C GLY A 78 1.37 -6.87 -2.46
N ALA A 79 1.77 -6.30 -3.60
CA ALA A 79 2.58 -6.99 -4.60
C ALA A 79 4.02 -7.30 -4.15
N ASN A 80 4.54 -6.63 -3.11
CA ASN A 80 5.98 -6.69 -2.77
C ASN A 80 6.26 -7.08 -1.31
N ILE A 81 5.25 -7.14 -0.43
CA ILE A 81 5.48 -7.23 1.02
C ILE A 81 5.81 -8.66 1.51
N ILE A 82 5.32 -9.69 0.83
CA ILE A 82 5.62 -11.09 1.20
C ILE A 82 7.10 -11.37 0.95
N GLY A 83 7.79 -11.92 1.94
CA GLY A 83 9.23 -12.17 1.96
C GLY A 83 10.08 -11.02 2.51
N CYS A 84 9.52 -9.81 2.66
CA CYS A 84 10.23 -8.68 3.27
C CYS A 84 10.45 -8.87 4.78
N THR A 85 11.54 -8.31 5.28
CA THR A 85 11.74 -8.16 6.73
C THR A 85 11.00 -6.94 7.27
N LEU A 86 10.74 -6.92 8.57
CA LEU A 86 10.14 -5.76 9.24
C LEU A 86 10.99 -4.49 9.08
N GLU A 87 12.31 -4.61 8.99
CA GLU A 87 13.21 -3.47 8.79
C GLU A 87 13.07 -2.88 7.39
N GLN A 88 12.96 -3.72 6.35
CA GLN A 88 12.72 -3.26 4.98
C GLN A 88 11.39 -2.50 4.89
N VAL A 89 10.33 -3.02 5.52
CA VAL A 89 9.02 -2.37 5.54
C VAL A 89 9.07 -1.02 6.28
N LYS A 90 9.76 -0.95 7.42
CA LYS A 90 9.94 0.30 8.17
C LYS A 90 10.72 1.33 7.36
N SER A 91 11.82 0.93 6.74
CA SER A 91 12.63 1.80 5.89
C SER A 91 11.83 2.35 4.71
N ALA A 92 11.09 1.50 3.99
CA ALA A 92 10.24 1.94 2.88
C ALA A 92 9.16 2.93 3.31
N ARG A 93 8.51 2.70 4.46
CA ARG A 93 7.55 3.64 5.06
C ARG A 93 8.19 4.99 5.38
N ASP A 94 9.39 4.98 5.96
CA ASP A 94 10.09 6.19 6.36
C ASP A 94 10.52 7.00 5.13
N SER A 95 11.07 6.35 4.10
CA SER A 95 11.37 6.99 2.82
C SER A 95 10.13 7.57 2.14
N LEU A 96 8.99 6.87 2.16
CA LEU A 96 7.73 7.39 1.62
C LEU A 96 7.26 8.64 2.40
N LYS A 97 7.38 8.61 3.73
CA LYS A 97 7.04 9.76 4.57
C LYS A 97 7.91 10.97 4.27
N ASP A 98 9.21 10.76 4.08
CA ASP A 98 10.16 11.82 3.76
C ASP A 98 9.88 12.40 2.36
N MET A 99 9.64 11.55 1.36
CA MET A 99 9.23 11.98 0.01
C MET A 99 7.99 12.88 0.04
N LEU A 100 6.99 12.56 0.87
CA LEU A 100 5.73 13.30 0.93
C LEU A 100 5.79 14.59 1.78
N LYS A 101 6.69 14.66 2.76
CA LYS A 101 6.73 15.78 3.72
C LYS A 101 7.93 16.70 3.56
N ASN A 102 9.03 16.19 3.03
CA ASN A 102 10.34 16.86 3.02
C ASN A 102 10.88 17.06 1.59
N ALA A 103 9.99 17.05 0.58
CA ALA A 103 10.31 17.24 -0.84
C ALA A 103 11.22 16.15 -1.49
N GLY A 104 11.44 15.02 -0.80
CA GLY A 104 12.38 13.99 -1.23
C GLY A 104 13.70 14.13 -0.51
#